data_AF-A0A7S1JTP2-F1
#
_entry.id   AF-A0A7S1JTP2-F1
#
_cell.length_a   1.000
_cell.length_b   1.000
_cell.length_c   1.000
_cell.angle_alpha   90.00
_cell.angle_beta   90.00
_cell.angle_gamma   90.00
#
_symmetry.space_group_name_H-M   'P 1'
#
loop_
_entity.id
_entity.type
_entity.pdbx_description
1 polymer ?
#
loop_
_entity_poly.entity_id
_entity_poly.type
_entity_poly.pdbx_seq_one_letter_code
_entity_poly.pdbx_strand_id
1 'polypeptide(L)'
;HDVLIIYGAGDFLDDYATDDEYRNDLGMMYFVHLHKDEPTKVSHLTLAPTFVDRMSVNRLLTSDSARRSDYDWLLAKFRELCSRHKTPVYEDPSKSEWHIPVNLEEAKTTTTATTTTTTSEL
;
A
#
# COMPACT_ATOMS: atom_id res chain seq x y z
N HIS A 1 24.12 -5.73 4.02
CA HIS A 1 23.34 -6.98 4.09
C HIS A 1 22.02 -6.68 3.42
N ASP A 2 21.89 -7.00 2.13
CA ASP A 2 20.74 -6.60 1.29
C ASP A 2 19.69 -7.69 1.28
N VAL A 3 19.14 -8.00 2.46
CA VAL A 3 18.08 -8.99 2.59
C VAL A 3 16.76 -8.25 2.71
N LEU A 4 15.83 -8.48 1.77
CA LEU A 4 14.45 -8.02 1.90
C LEU A 4 13.79 -8.76 3.06
N ILE A 5 13.47 -8.03 4.13
CA ILE A 5 12.72 -8.56 5.26
C ILE A 5 11.31 -7.97 5.21
N ILE A 6 10.31 -8.83 5.10
CA ILE A 6 8.90 -8.46 5.21
C ILE A 6 8.40 -9.06 6.52
N TYR A 7 7.87 -8.22 7.41
CA TYR A 7 7.18 -8.66 8.61
C TYR A 7 5.79 -8.02 8.63
N GLY A 8 4.78 -8.84 8.92
CA GLY A 8 3.41 -8.40 9.13
C GLY A 8 3.04 -8.61 10.59
N ALA A 9 2.81 -7.51 11.32
CA ALA A 9 2.21 -7.55 12.65
C ALA A 9 0.75 -7.09 12.49
N GLY A 10 -0.10 -7.99 12.01
CA GLY A 10 -1.51 -7.70 11.77
C GLY A 10 -2.37 -8.56 12.66
N ASP A 11 -2.63 -8.11 13.88
CA ASP A 11 -3.80 -8.52 14.63
C ASP A 11 -4.74 -7.32 14.74
N PHE A 12 -6.01 -7.51 14.37
CA PHE A 12 -7.06 -6.49 14.54
C PHE A 12 -7.69 -6.58 15.95
N LEU A 13 -7.18 -7.47 16.80
CA LEU A 13 -7.53 -7.53 18.21
C LEU A 13 -6.92 -6.35 18.96
N ASP A 14 -7.80 -5.55 19.55
CA ASP A 14 -7.47 -4.38 20.35
C ASP A 14 -7.36 -4.73 21.85
N ASP A 15 -6.34 -5.49 22.21
CA ASP A 15 -5.99 -5.75 23.61
C ASP A 15 -5.02 -4.70 24.19
N TYR A 16 -4.64 -3.68 23.40
CA TYR A 16 -3.61 -2.69 23.74
C TYR A 16 -3.93 -1.22 23.41
N ALA A 17 -5.20 -0.79 23.23
CA ALA A 17 -5.62 0.62 23.02
C ALA A 17 -5.07 1.59 24.09
N THR A 18 -3.82 2.00 23.92
CA THR A 18 -3.04 2.81 24.86
C THR A 18 -2.35 3.99 24.16
N ASP A 19 -2.40 4.05 22.83
CA ASP A 19 -1.78 5.09 22.01
C ASP A 19 -2.82 5.76 21.09
N ASP A 20 -3.16 7.01 21.43
CA ASP A 20 -4.14 7.81 20.69
C ASP A 20 -3.59 8.30 19.32
N GLU A 21 -2.29 8.16 19.04
CA GLU A 21 -1.68 8.57 17.78
C GLU A 21 -1.86 7.55 16.64
N TYR A 22 -2.26 6.32 16.96
CA TYR A 22 -2.46 5.22 16.02
C TYR A 22 -3.90 4.71 16.05
N ARG A 23 -4.43 4.43 14.86
CA ARG A 23 -5.77 3.89 14.67
C ARG A 23 -5.70 2.38 14.54
N ASN A 24 -6.41 1.68 15.42
CA ASN A 24 -6.55 0.22 15.42
C ASN A 24 -7.67 -0.27 14.48
N ASP A 25 -8.57 0.63 14.07
CA ASP A 25 -9.67 0.34 13.16
C ASP A 25 -9.25 0.39 11.68
N LEU A 26 -8.07 0.92 11.38
CA LEU A 26 -7.50 0.98 10.03
C LEU A 26 -6.27 0.07 9.92
N GLY A 27 -6.08 -0.51 8.74
CA GLY A 27 -4.94 -1.38 8.48
C GLY A 27 -4.69 -1.56 6.99
N MET A 28 -3.89 -2.56 6.64
CA MET A 28 -3.69 -2.94 5.25
C MET A 28 -3.39 -4.42 5.13
N MET A 29 -3.80 -5.01 4.00
CA MET A 29 -3.28 -6.29 3.54
C MET A 29 -2.18 -6.02 2.51
N TYR A 30 -1.12 -6.83 2.53
CA TYR A 30 -0.06 -6.77 1.52
C TYR A 30 0.00 -8.05 0.70
N PHE A 31 0.38 -7.89 -0.56
CA PHE A 31 0.54 -8.96 -1.54
C PHE A 31 1.93 -8.87 -2.14
N VAL A 32 2.66 -9.99 -2.08
CA VAL A 32 4.02 -10.08 -2.63
C VAL A 32 3.94 -10.55 -4.08
N HIS A 33 4.50 -9.78 -4.99
CA HIS A 33 4.56 -10.14 -6.41
C HIS A 33 5.97 -10.60 -6.77
N LEU A 34 6.07 -11.80 -7.35
CA LEU A 34 7.33 -12.40 -7.78
C LEU A 34 7.59 -12.09 -9.26
N HIS A 35 8.85 -12.08 -9.69
CA HIS A 35 9.17 -12.01 -11.11
C HIS A 35 8.67 -13.27 -11.83
N LYS A 36 8.07 -13.09 -13.00
CA LYS A 36 7.51 -14.20 -13.80
C LYS A 36 8.59 -15.19 -14.24
N ASP A 37 9.77 -14.69 -14.60
CA ASP A 37 10.88 -15.48 -15.13
C ASP A 37 11.83 -15.98 -14.02
N GLU A 38 11.73 -15.41 -12.81
CA GLU A 38 12.54 -15.78 -11.65
C GLU A 38 11.67 -15.76 -10.36
N PRO A 39 10.92 -16.83 -10.07
CA PRO A 39 9.95 -16.88 -8.97
C PRO A 39 10.56 -16.78 -7.56
N THR A 40 11.89 -16.79 -7.44
CA THR A 40 12.61 -16.56 -6.19
C THR A 40 12.87 -15.07 -5.93
N LYS A 41 12.66 -14.21 -6.93
CA LYS A 41 12.91 -12.76 -6.82
C LYS A 41 11.58 -12.03 -6.62
N VAL A 42 11.51 -11.20 -5.58
CA VAL A 42 10.37 -10.29 -5.36
C VAL A 42 10.52 -9.07 -6.26
N SER A 43 9.46 -8.74 -6.99
CA SER A 43 9.39 -7.57 -7.85
C SER A 43 8.86 -6.34 -7.10
N HIS A 44 7.70 -6.46 -6.47
CA HIS A 44 7.04 -5.37 -5.74
C HIS A 44 6.01 -5.93 -4.74
N LEU A 45 5.54 -5.04 -3.88
CA LEU A 45 4.42 -5.26 -2.99
C LEU A 45 3.23 -4.44 -3.48
N THR A 46 2.04 -5.03 -3.41
CA THR A 46 0.78 -4.29 -3.51
C THR A 46 0.13 -4.25 -2.13
N LEU A 47 -0.45 -3.13 -1.76
CA LEU A 47 -1.02 -2.84 -0.46
C LEU A 47 -2.48 -2.45 -0.66
N ALA A 48 -3.38 -3.19 -0.05
CA ALA A 48 -4.81 -2.88 -0.03
C ALA A 48 -5.16 -2.31 1.35
N PRO A 49 -5.48 -1.02 1.48
CA PRO A 49 -5.91 -0.44 2.74
C PRO A 49 -7.26 -1.04 3.16
N THR A 50 -7.40 -1.26 4.46
CA THR A 50 -8.55 -1.91 5.07
C THR A 50 -9.05 -1.17 6.30
N PHE A 51 -10.31 -1.39 6.65
CA PHE A 51 -10.86 -0.99 7.94
C PHE A 51 -11.67 -2.12 8.56
N VAL A 52 -11.79 -2.10 9.89
CA VAL A 52 -12.64 -3.03 10.63
C VAL A 52 -13.96 -2.35 10.96
N ASP A 53 -15.05 -3.00 10.59
CA ASP A 53 -16.39 -2.63 11.03
C ASP A 53 -17.22 -3.91 11.23
N ARG A 54 -18.02 -3.96 12.29
CA ARG A 54 -18.91 -5.10 12.60
C ARG A 54 -18.20 -6.46 12.50
N MET A 55 -17.03 -6.59 13.12
CA MET A 55 -16.22 -7.81 13.12
C MET A 55 -15.83 -8.31 11.71
N SER A 56 -15.75 -7.41 10.74
CA SER A 56 -15.36 -7.71 9.37
C SER A 56 -14.24 -6.78 8.91
N VAL A 57 -13.27 -7.34 8.18
CA VAL A 57 -12.23 -6.56 7.48
C VAL A 57 -12.76 -6.17 6.11
N ASN A 58 -12.81 -4.87 5.85
CA ASN A 58 -13.37 -4.29 4.64
C ASN A 58 -12.30 -3.52 3.88
N ARG A 59 -12.42 -3.46 2.55
CA ARG A 59 -11.55 -2.63 1.70
C ARG A 59 -11.88 -1.16 1.89
N LEU A 60 -10.85 -0.34 2.08
CA LEU A 60 -10.98 1.11 2.09
C LEU A 60 -10.80 1.62 0.65
N LEU A 61 -11.90 2.09 0.03
CA LEU A 61 -11.91 2.48 -1.37
C LEU A 61 -11.79 3.99 -1.53
N THR A 62 -11.03 4.45 -2.52
CA THR A 62 -10.91 5.88 -2.87
C THR A 62 -12.24 6.47 -3.34
N SER A 63 -13.15 5.63 -3.82
CA SER A 63 -14.51 5.99 -4.24
C SER A 63 -15.53 6.10 -3.09
N ASP A 64 -15.18 5.64 -1.89
CA ASP A 64 -16.06 5.76 -0.71
C ASP A 64 -15.91 7.16 -0.09
N SER A 65 -16.85 8.04 -0.42
CA SER A 65 -16.85 9.42 0.08
C SER A 65 -17.02 9.51 1.61
N ALA A 66 -17.70 8.54 2.24
CA ALA A 66 -17.90 8.53 3.68
C ALA A 66 -16.63 8.12 4.44
N ARG A 67 -15.72 7.40 3.78
CA ARG A 67 -14.45 6.91 4.34
C ARG A 67 -13.22 7.61 3.75
N ARG A 68 -13.41 8.66 2.95
CA ARG A 68 -12.30 9.34 2.27
C ARG A 68 -11.24 9.87 3.24
N SER A 69 -11.67 10.45 4.36
CA SER A 69 -10.76 10.93 5.40
C SER A 69 -9.94 9.81 6.04
N ASP A 70 -10.51 8.62 6.20
CA ASP A 70 -9.81 7.45 6.73
C ASP A 70 -8.73 6.99 5.75
N TYR A 71 -9.04 6.98 4.45
CA TYR A 71 -8.08 6.65 3.39
C TYR A 71 -6.92 7.62 3.37
N ASP A 72 -7.23 8.93 3.34
CA ASP A 72 -6.23 9.98 3.30
C ASP A 72 -5.34 9.96 4.55
N TRP A 73 -5.91 9.70 5.73
CA TRP A 73 -5.16 9.57 6.99
C TRP A 73 -4.20 8.38 6.95
N LEU A 74 -4.69 7.20 6.56
CA LEU A 74 -3.87 5.99 6.54
C LEU A 74 -2.73 6.11 5.54
N LEU A 75 -3.01 6.66 4.36
CA LEU A 75 -1.99 6.92 3.35
C LEU A 75 -0.92 7.91 3.85
N ALA A 76 -1.34 8.99 4.52
CA ALA A 76 -0.42 9.98 5.08
C ALA A 76 0.49 9.36 6.15
N LYS A 77 -0.09 8.65 7.13
CA LYS A 77 0.67 7.97 8.19
C LYS A 77 1.60 6.90 7.62
N PHE A 78 1.12 6.12 6.64
CA PHE A 78 1.94 5.09 6.01
C PHE A 78 3.13 5.69 5.25
N ARG A 79 2.92 6.74 4.45
CA ARG A 79 4.01 7.48 3.77
C ARG A 79 5.00 8.06 4.77
N GLU A 80 4.52 8.64 5.86
CA GLU A 80 5.37 9.16 6.94
C GLU A 80 6.28 8.07 7.50
N LEU A 81 5.72 6.92 7.90
CA LEU A 81 6.49 5.80 8.47
C LEU A 81 7.48 5.22 7.45
N CYS A 82 7.05 4.98 6.20
CA CYS A 82 7.92 4.48 5.14
C CYS A 82 9.06 5.46 4.80
N SER A 83 8.83 6.77 4.88
CA SER A 83 9.86 7.78 4.61
C SER A 83 11.03 7.71 5.59
N ARG A 84 10.79 7.35 6.86
CA ARG A 84 11.83 7.14 7.88
C ARG A 84 12.80 6.02 7.48
N HIS A 85 12.35 5.10 6.64
CA HIS A 85 13.13 3.97 6.10
C HIS A 85 13.55 4.15 4.64
N LYS A 86 13.28 5.31 4.03
CA LYS A 86 13.56 5.60 2.60
C LYS A 86 12.84 4.64 1.63
N THR A 87 11.66 4.18 2.02
CA THR A 87 10.82 3.31 1.21
C THR A 87 9.76 4.15 0.48
N PRO A 88 9.85 4.34 -0.85
CA PRO A 88 8.84 5.09 -1.57
C PRO A 88 7.54 4.28 -1.68
N VAL A 89 6.41 5.00 -1.63
CA VAL A 89 5.07 4.43 -1.76
C VAL A 89 4.38 5.12 -2.93
N TYR A 90 3.99 4.35 -3.92
CA TYR A 90 3.23 4.82 -5.09
C TYR A 90 1.78 4.44 -4.94
N GLU A 91 0.86 5.29 -5.36
CA GLU A 91 -0.56 5.04 -5.27
C GLU A 91 -1.10 4.66 -6.65
N ASP A 92 -1.99 3.66 -6.69
CA ASP A 92 -2.87 3.36 -7.82
C ASP A 92 -4.31 3.67 -7.38
N PRO A 93 -4.77 4.94 -7.54
CA PRO A 93 -6.09 5.35 -7.10
C PRO A 93 -7.22 4.59 -7.81
N SER A 94 -6.96 4.06 -9.02
CA SER A 94 -7.95 3.32 -9.81
C SER A 94 -8.32 1.97 -9.18
N LYS A 95 -7.42 1.40 -8.38
CA LYS A 95 -7.64 0.15 -7.62
C LYS A 95 -7.81 0.39 -6.12
N SER A 96 -7.64 1.63 -5.66
CA SER A 96 -7.53 1.94 -4.23
C SER A 96 -6.40 1.15 -3.58
N GLU A 97 -5.25 1.03 -4.26
CA GLU A 97 -4.11 0.23 -3.82
C GLU A 97 -2.82 1.07 -3.83
N TRP A 98 -1.83 0.64 -3.06
CA TRP A 98 -0.49 1.25 -3.04
C TRP A 98 0.57 0.22 -3.43
N HIS A 99 1.71 0.71 -3.90
CA HIS A 99 2.81 -0.11 -4.38
C HIS A 99 4.11 0.30 -3.73
N ILE A 100 4.89 -0.70 -3.30
CA ILE A 100 6.27 -0.52 -2.85
C ILE A 100 7.17 -1.34 -3.79
N PRO A 101 8.10 -0.70 -4.52
CA PRO A 101 9.10 -1.43 -5.28
C PRO A 101 10.13 -2.05 -4.33
N VAL A 102 10.57 -3.27 -4.63
CA VAL A 102 11.67 -3.90 -3.88
C VAL A 102 13.04 -3.45 -4.39
N ASN A 103 13.15 -3.12 -5.68
CA ASN A 103 14.37 -2.59 -6.29
C ASN A 103 14.14 -1.14 -6.75
N LEU A 104 14.78 -0.18 -6.07
CA LEU A 104 14.61 1.26 -6.33
C LEU A 104 15.13 1.69 -7.71
N GLU A 105 16.06 0.95 -8.30
CA GLU A 105 16.55 1.22 -9.66
C GLU A 105 15.58 0.72 -10.74
N GLU A 106 14.84 -0.37 -10.49
CA GLU A 106 13.81 -0.87 -11.41
C GLU A 106 12.54 0.01 -11.40
N ALA A 107 12.23 0.64 -10.26
CA ALA A 107 11.06 1.50 -10.05
C ALA A 107 10.99 2.71 -11.01
N LYS A 108 12.14 3.21 -11.49
CA LYS A 108 12.21 4.32 -12.46
C LYS A 108 11.61 3.97 -13.82
N THR A 109 11.49 2.69 -14.15
CA THR A 109 11.04 2.22 -15.47
C THR A 109 9.52 2.13 -15.58
N THR A 110 8.84 1.82 -14.48
CA THR A 110 7.37 1.61 -14.46
C THR A 110 6.58 2.93 -14.54
N THR A 111 7.13 4.03 -14.03
CA THR A 111 6.47 5.35 -14.07
C THR A 111 6.26 5.87 -15.50
N THR A 112 7.11 5.49 -16.46
CA THR A 112 7.02 5.99 -17.85
C THR A 112 5.91 5.33 -18.66
N ALA A 113 5.48 4.12 -18.29
CA ALA A 113 4.51 3.35 -19.08
C ALA A 113 3.06 3.87 -18.97
N THR A 114 2.71 4.57 -17.88
CA THR A 114 1.31 4.99 -17.63
C THR A 114 0.95 6.32 -18.32
N THR A 115 1.92 7.11 -18.81
CA THR A 115 1.63 8.45 -19.36
C THR A 115 1.31 8.46 -20.86
N THR A 116 1.43 7.34 -21.58
CA THR A 116 1.30 7.34 -23.05
C THR A 116 0.06 6.59 -23.53
N THR A 117 -1.15 7.02 -23.17
CA THR A 117 -2.35 6.73 -23.99
C THR A 117 -3.44 7.78 -23.73
N THR A 118 -3.30 8.97 -24.31
CA THR A 118 -4.46 9.77 -24.78
C THR A 118 -3.92 10.83 -25.76
N THR A 119 -3.90 10.51 -27.06
CA THR A 119 -3.88 11.52 -28.13
C THR A 119 -4.37 10.86 -29.42
N SER A 120 -5.57 11.29 -29.88
CA SER A 120 -6.09 11.20 -31.26
C SER A 120 -6.36 9.76 -31.79
N GLU A 121 -7.45 9.44 -32.48
CA GLU A 121 -8.07 10.12 -33.62
C GLU A 121 -9.57 9.74 -33.74
N LEU A 122 -10.36 10.76 -34.12
CA LEU A 122 -11.65 10.76 -34.86
C LEU A 122 -12.89 10.07 -34.27
#